data_AF-A0A3D6DNE8-F1
#
_entry.id   AF-A0A3D6DNE8-F1
#
_cell.length_a   1.000
_cell.length_b   1.000
_cell.length_c   1.000
_cell.angle_alpha   90.00
_cell.angle_beta   90.00
_cell.angle_gamma   90.00
#
_symmetry.space_group_name_H-M   'P 1'
#
loop_
_entity.id
_entity.type
_entity.pdbx_description
1 polymer ?
#
loop_
_entity_poly.entity_id
_entity_poly.type
_entity_poly.pdbx_seq_one_letter_code
_entity_poly.pdbx_strand_id
1 'polypeptide(L)'
;MSHVKPLAIGLGAATAKHEHLEKLVMTLRPDGPRAVDGDPSASRLPPDPAASARLFLALWPSPDENQRLVRHLNDWSWRQGSAVVQPDRLHLTLHFIGALDRKRIAEVSAGLKVPMAPFEIRLTRAEMWPRGLAVLRPGEPPAALTQLHERLAQALRALDLPIEARDFRPHVTLARRAAASTAPATPLQHIWRVSSYLLVDSAVGAGGAYHLLQRYD
;
A
#
# COMPACT_ATOMS: atom_id res chain seq x y z
N MET A 1 40.11 -0.24 46.11
CA MET A 1 39.21 -1.19 46.81
C MET A 1 38.53 -0.43 47.94
N SER A 2 37.26 -0.11 47.80
CA SER A 2 36.39 0.28 48.93
C SER A 2 35.00 0.45 48.38
N HIS A 3 34.10 -0.47 48.69
CA HIS A 3 32.69 -0.20 48.92
C HIS A 3 32.25 -1.21 49.99
N VAL A 4 31.96 -0.68 51.18
CA VAL A 4 31.37 -1.39 52.31
C VAL A 4 29.91 -0.89 52.39
N LYS A 5 28.95 -1.83 52.24
CA LYS A 5 27.63 -2.07 52.91
C LYS A 5 26.93 -0.91 53.69
N PRO A 6 25.63 -1.00 54.11
CA PRO A 6 24.49 -1.90 53.77
C PRO A 6 23.07 -1.23 53.76
N LEU A 7 22.07 -2.10 53.57
CA LEU A 7 20.61 -2.15 53.89
C LEU A 7 19.99 -1.26 55.03
N ALA A 8 18.75 -0.74 54.82
CA ALA A 8 17.56 -0.74 55.72
C ALA A 8 16.42 0.15 55.13
N ILE A 9 15.20 -0.35 54.79
CA ILE A 9 13.93 -0.57 55.54
C ILE A 9 13.04 0.68 55.81
N GLY A 10 11.76 0.54 55.39
CA GLY A 10 10.55 1.15 55.99
C GLY A 10 9.88 2.26 55.16
N LEU A 11 8.57 2.53 55.17
CA LEU A 11 7.33 1.94 55.70
C LEU A 11 6.17 2.83 55.16
N GLY A 12 4.97 2.29 54.86
CA GLY A 12 3.74 3.08 54.65
C GLY A 12 2.69 2.36 53.79
N ALA A 13 1.76 1.60 54.38
CA ALA A 13 0.38 1.98 54.77
C ALA A 13 -0.54 2.30 53.56
N ALA A 14 -1.44 1.43 53.08
CA ALA A 14 -2.66 0.83 53.65
C ALA A 14 -3.95 1.67 53.53
N THR A 15 -4.86 1.28 52.62
CA THR A 15 -6.34 1.43 52.68
C THR A 15 -6.92 0.87 51.35
N ALA A 16 -7.52 -0.33 51.27
CA ALA A 16 -8.81 -0.85 51.76
C ALA A 16 -10.06 -0.24 51.07
N LYS A 17 -10.69 -0.99 50.16
CA LYS A 17 -12.14 -0.87 49.85
C LYS A 17 -12.78 -2.26 49.81
N HIS A 18 -13.84 -2.37 50.60
CA HIS A 18 -14.65 -3.54 50.91
C HIS A 18 -15.68 -3.87 49.80
N GLU A 19 -16.03 -5.16 49.82
CA GLU A 19 -17.13 -5.93 49.21
C GLU A 19 -18.58 -5.40 49.41
N HIS A 20 -19.49 -5.85 48.52
CA HIS A 20 -20.72 -6.65 48.80
C HIS A 20 -22.14 -6.16 48.37
N LEU A 21 -22.89 -7.12 47.74
CA LEU A 21 -24.35 -7.42 47.63
C LEU A 21 -25.26 -6.47 46.81
N GLU A 22 -25.86 -6.87 45.67
CA GLU A 22 -26.98 -7.81 45.38
C GLU A 22 -28.42 -7.22 45.48
N LYS A 23 -29.12 -7.29 44.32
CA LYS A 23 -30.56 -7.53 44.04
C LYS A 23 -31.67 -6.60 44.59
N LEU A 24 -32.53 -6.11 43.68
CA LEU A 24 -33.96 -6.51 43.57
C LEU A 24 -34.61 -6.02 42.24
N VAL A 25 -35.54 -6.83 41.74
CA VAL A 25 -36.34 -6.69 40.50
C VAL A 25 -37.79 -6.28 40.82
N MET A 26 -38.55 -5.84 39.80
CA MET A 26 -40.02 -5.58 39.69
C MET A 26 -40.49 -4.15 40.06
N THR A 27 -41.35 -3.42 39.32
CA THR A 27 -42.20 -3.62 38.13
C THR A 27 -42.69 -2.22 37.66
N LEU A 28 -42.93 -2.02 36.35
CA LEU A 28 -44.17 -1.45 35.74
C LEU A 28 -43.94 -1.02 34.26
N ARG A 29 -44.77 -1.60 33.38
CA ARG A 29 -45.04 -1.28 31.95
C ARG A 29 -46.18 -0.24 31.84
N PRO A 30 -46.68 0.19 30.66
CA PRO A 30 -46.15 0.26 29.28
C PRO A 30 -46.38 1.67 28.62
N ASP A 31 -45.84 1.93 27.42
CA ASP A 31 -46.65 2.45 26.29
C ASP A 31 -45.84 2.46 24.98
N GLY A 32 -46.55 2.15 23.89
CA GLY A 32 -46.02 1.93 22.54
C GLY A 32 -45.80 3.20 21.70
N PRO A 33 -45.73 3.08 20.37
CA PRO A 33 -44.55 3.44 19.60
C PRO A 33 -44.63 4.84 18.99
N ARG A 34 -43.47 5.46 18.76
CA ARG A 34 -43.36 6.60 17.85
C ARG A 34 -42.35 6.27 16.76
N ALA A 35 -42.86 6.18 15.54
CA ALA A 35 -42.07 6.16 14.32
C ALA A 35 -41.19 7.42 14.29
N VAL A 36 -39.90 7.22 14.06
CA VAL A 36 -39.00 8.29 13.66
C VAL A 36 -38.33 7.86 12.37
N ASP A 37 -38.41 8.77 11.42
CA ASP A 37 -38.05 8.64 10.02
C ASP A 37 -36.59 8.20 9.84
N GLY A 38 -36.36 7.44 8.77
CA GLY A 38 -35.06 6.92 8.40
C GLY A 38 -34.04 8.03 8.15
N ASP A 39 -32.93 7.94 8.85
CA ASP A 39 -31.69 8.62 8.50
C ASP A 39 -30.95 7.81 7.42
N PRO A 40 -30.73 8.33 6.19
CA PRO A 40 -29.91 7.66 5.19
C PRO A 40 -28.41 7.80 5.46
N SER A 41 -27.99 8.42 6.57
CA SER A 41 -26.60 8.46 7.00
C SER A 41 -26.25 7.21 7.82
N ALA A 42 -26.36 6.03 7.20
CA ALA A 42 -25.62 4.86 7.66
C ALA A 42 -24.13 5.17 7.47
N SER A 43 -23.54 5.73 8.52
CA SER A 43 -22.11 5.81 8.77
C SER A 43 -21.45 4.51 8.32
N ARG A 44 -20.74 4.57 7.20
CA ARG A 44 -20.04 3.41 6.63
C ARG A 44 -18.87 3.14 7.57
N LEU A 45 -19.11 2.31 8.59
CA LEU A 45 -18.06 1.73 9.43
C LEU A 45 -16.94 1.28 8.49
N PRO A 46 -15.68 1.65 8.76
CA PRO A 46 -14.58 1.17 7.93
C PRO A 46 -14.70 -0.35 7.86
N PRO A 47 -14.59 -0.94 6.65
CA PRO A 47 -14.73 -2.37 6.50
C PRO A 47 -13.75 -3.05 7.46
N ASP A 48 -14.20 -4.14 8.08
CA ASP A 48 -13.37 -4.98 8.93
C ASP A 48 -12.01 -5.18 8.23
N PRO A 49 -10.86 -4.89 8.88
CA PRO A 49 -9.55 -5.04 8.27
C PRO A 49 -9.29 -6.45 7.72
N ALA A 50 -10.00 -7.49 8.19
CA ALA A 50 -9.98 -8.81 7.58
C ALA A 50 -10.84 -8.90 6.29
N ALA A 51 -11.93 -8.15 6.23
CA ALA A 51 -12.85 -8.09 5.09
C ALA A 51 -12.43 -7.09 4.00
N SER A 52 -11.43 -6.24 4.25
CA SER A 52 -10.92 -5.27 3.28
C SER A 52 -9.60 -5.71 2.66
N ALA A 53 -9.46 -5.48 1.35
CA ALA A 53 -8.21 -5.57 0.61
C ALA A 53 -7.75 -4.16 0.21
N ARG A 54 -6.45 -3.95 0.02
CA ARG A 54 -5.94 -2.67 -0.47
C ARG A 54 -5.30 -2.87 -1.83
N LEU A 55 -6.00 -2.47 -2.89
CA LEU A 55 -5.65 -2.84 -4.25
C LEU A 55 -4.88 -1.75 -5.00
N PHE A 56 -4.05 -2.19 -5.94
CA PHE A 56 -3.46 -1.35 -6.98
C PHE A 56 -3.20 -2.17 -8.25
N LEU A 57 -3.08 -1.47 -9.38
CA LEU A 57 -2.67 -2.02 -10.66
C LEU A 57 -1.20 -1.69 -10.91
N ALA A 58 -0.44 -2.65 -11.43
CA ALA A 58 0.99 -2.46 -11.68
C ALA A 58 1.52 -3.28 -12.85
N LEU A 59 2.65 -2.83 -13.38
CA LEU A 59 3.54 -3.61 -14.23
C LEU A 59 4.59 -4.29 -13.35
N TRP A 60 4.78 -5.58 -13.57
CA TRP A 60 5.74 -6.38 -12.82
C TRP A 60 6.88 -6.86 -13.72
N PRO A 61 8.14 -6.65 -13.34
CA PRO A 61 9.26 -7.09 -14.16
C PRO A 61 9.28 -8.61 -14.26
N SER A 62 9.67 -9.13 -15.42
CA SER A 62 10.03 -10.55 -15.53
C SER A 62 11.28 -10.85 -14.69
N PRO A 63 11.63 -12.12 -14.45
CA PRO A 63 12.85 -12.44 -13.69
C PRO A 63 14.12 -11.76 -14.24
N ASP A 64 14.30 -11.72 -15.55
CA ASP A 64 15.47 -11.09 -16.20
C ASP A 64 15.48 -9.57 -16.05
N GLU A 65 14.31 -8.94 -16.18
CA GLU A 65 14.10 -7.52 -15.96
C GLU A 65 14.38 -7.16 -14.51
N ASN A 66 13.89 -7.98 -13.57
CA ASN A 66 14.08 -7.77 -12.15
C ASN A 66 15.56 -7.90 -11.77
N GLN A 67 16.29 -8.86 -12.33
CA GLN A 67 17.74 -8.98 -12.11
C GLN A 67 18.51 -7.73 -12.58
N ARG A 68 18.08 -7.09 -13.67
CA ARG A 68 18.67 -5.81 -14.12
C ARG A 68 18.36 -4.67 -13.14
N LEU A 69 17.13 -4.58 -12.66
CA LEU A 69 16.74 -3.59 -11.65
C LEU A 69 17.48 -3.79 -10.32
N VAL A 70 17.61 -5.04 -9.85
CA VAL A 70 18.31 -5.39 -8.60
C VAL A 70 19.80 -5.08 -8.68
N ARG A 71 20.46 -5.36 -9.81
CA ARG A 71 21.86 -4.94 -10.01
C ARG A 71 22.01 -3.44 -9.84
N HIS A 72 21.17 -2.67 -10.54
CA HIS A 72 21.20 -1.22 -10.40
C HIS A 72 20.89 -0.78 -8.95
N LEU A 73 19.92 -1.39 -8.28
CA LEU A 73 19.58 -1.12 -6.87
C LEU A 73 20.79 -1.33 -5.93
N ASN A 74 21.62 -2.33 -6.21
CA ASN A 74 22.82 -2.64 -5.43
C ASN A 74 23.99 -1.68 -5.70
N ASP A 75 24.00 -1.01 -6.86
CA ASP A 75 25.01 0.01 -7.20
C ASP A 75 24.77 1.36 -6.48
N TRP A 76 23.61 1.54 -5.85
CA TRP A 76 23.31 2.73 -5.06
C TRP A 76 24.06 2.74 -3.73
N SER A 77 24.53 3.92 -3.34
CA SER A 77 25.05 4.16 -1.99
C SER A 77 23.90 4.61 -1.08
N TRP A 78 23.28 3.66 -0.40
CA TRP A 78 22.16 3.91 0.52
C TRP A 78 22.62 4.48 1.85
N ARG A 79 22.00 5.58 2.29
CA ARG A 79 22.20 6.10 3.65
C ARG A 79 21.58 5.14 4.69
N GLN A 80 22.20 5.06 5.86
CA GLN A 80 21.63 4.37 7.02
C GLN A 80 20.18 4.83 7.29
N GLY A 81 19.29 3.85 7.50
CA GLY A 81 17.86 4.10 7.71
C GLY A 81 17.01 4.18 6.42
N SER A 82 17.64 4.13 5.24
CA SER A 82 16.92 3.95 3.97
C SER A 82 16.14 2.63 4.00
N ALA A 83 14.88 2.68 3.58
CA ALA A 83 14.06 1.49 3.37
C ALA A 83 14.13 1.11 1.89
N VAL A 84 15.11 0.29 1.55
CA VAL A 84 15.28 -0.26 0.20
C VAL A 84 14.13 -1.22 -0.10
N VAL A 85 13.55 -1.10 -1.29
CA VAL A 85 12.47 -1.97 -1.74
C VAL A 85 13.02 -3.37 -1.99
N GLN A 86 12.32 -4.39 -1.50
CA GLN A 86 12.72 -5.78 -1.71
C GLN A 86 12.66 -6.14 -3.21
N PRO A 87 13.59 -6.98 -3.71
CA PRO A 87 13.62 -7.38 -5.12
C PRO A 87 12.29 -7.90 -5.67
N ASP A 88 11.55 -8.66 -4.87
CA ASP A 88 10.26 -9.23 -5.23
C ASP A 88 9.13 -8.18 -5.27
N ARG A 89 9.40 -6.93 -4.89
CA ARG A 89 8.42 -5.83 -4.83
C ARG A 89 8.73 -4.71 -5.80
N LEU A 90 9.78 -4.82 -6.62
CA LEU A 90 10.06 -3.84 -7.65
C LEU A 90 8.97 -3.90 -8.71
N HIS A 91 8.28 -2.78 -8.93
CA HIS A 91 7.17 -2.67 -9.88
C HIS A 91 6.97 -1.22 -10.30
N LEU A 92 6.22 -1.01 -11.39
CA LEU A 92 5.70 0.29 -11.79
C LEU A 92 4.20 0.32 -11.53
N THR A 93 3.74 1.20 -10.64
CA THR A 93 2.31 1.34 -10.35
C THR A 93 1.61 2.10 -11.48
N LEU A 94 0.46 1.57 -11.93
CA LEU A 94 -0.43 2.22 -12.89
C LEU A 94 -1.51 3.02 -12.16
N HIS A 95 -2.26 2.40 -11.24
CA HIS A 95 -3.32 3.04 -10.48
C HIS A 95 -3.38 2.50 -9.05
N PHE A 96 -3.54 3.38 -8.06
CA PHE A 96 -3.92 2.97 -6.71
C PHE A 96 -5.44 2.98 -6.58
N ILE A 97 -6.03 1.84 -6.20
CA ILE A 97 -7.48 1.71 -5.97
C ILE A 97 -7.80 1.96 -4.50
N GLY A 98 -6.91 1.54 -3.59
CA GLY A 98 -7.10 1.71 -2.15
C GLY A 98 -7.95 0.60 -1.53
N ALA A 99 -8.61 0.92 -0.43
CA ALA A 99 -9.42 -0.05 0.31
C ALA A 99 -10.66 -0.48 -0.49
N LEU A 100 -10.86 -1.79 -0.63
CA LEU A 100 -11.99 -2.42 -1.30
C LEU A 100 -12.53 -3.55 -0.43
N ASP A 101 -13.84 -3.76 -0.43
CA ASP A 101 -14.43 -4.99 0.15
C ASP A 101 -13.95 -6.20 -0.67
N ARG A 102 -13.42 -7.21 0.00
CA ARG A 102 -12.93 -8.45 -0.64
C ARG A 102 -13.99 -9.11 -1.53
N LYS A 103 -15.27 -8.96 -1.23
CA LYS A 103 -16.39 -9.50 -2.04
C LYS A 103 -16.45 -8.89 -3.45
N ARG A 104 -15.94 -7.67 -3.63
CA ARG A 104 -15.89 -6.99 -4.94
C ARG A 104 -14.69 -7.38 -5.79
N ILE A 105 -13.73 -8.16 -5.28
CA ILE A 105 -12.51 -8.49 -6.02
C ILE A 105 -12.84 -9.20 -7.35
N ALA A 106 -13.81 -10.10 -7.37
CA ALA A 106 -14.17 -10.82 -8.60
C ALA A 106 -14.73 -9.87 -9.68
N GLU A 107 -15.68 -9.01 -9.31
CA GLU A 107 -16.28 -7.96 -10.17
C GLU A 107 -15.20 -7.03 -10.73
N VAL A 108 -14.36 -6.48 -9.84
CA VAL A 108 -13.28 -5.55 -10.20
C VAL A 108 -12.25 -6.23 -11.09
N SER A 109 -11.88 -7.47 -10.78
CA SER A 109 -10.91 -8.23 -11.58
C SER A 109 -11.42 -8.44 -13.01
N ALA A 110 -12.72 -8.72 -13.19
CA ALA A 110 -13.32 -8.87 -14.50
C ALA A 110 -13.39 -7.53 -15.28
N GLY A 111 -13.82 -6.46 -14.62
CA GLY A 111 -13.96 -5.14 -15.24
C GLY A 111 -12.64 -4.46 -15.61
N LEU A 112 -11.53 -4.87 -14.98
CA LEU A 112 -10.20 -4.34 -15.26
C LEU A 112 -9.46 -5.06 -16.39
N LYS A 113 -10.09 -6.01 -17.10
CA LYS A 113 -9.53 -6.62 -18.31
C LYS A 113 -9.69 -5.68 -19.51
N VAL A 114 -8.68 -4.88 -19.80
CA VAL A 114 -8.66 -3.95 -20.93
C VAL A 114 -7.65 -4.39 -22.00
N PRO A 115 -7.87 -4.05 -23.29
CA PRO A 115 -6.92 -4.39 -24.33
C PRO A 115 -5.54 -3.76 -24.12
N MET A 116 -4.50 -4.55 -24.37
CA MET A 116 -3.10 -4.14 -24.36
C MET A 116 -2.35 -4.88 -25.48
N ALA A 117 -1.43 -4.17 -26.14
CA ALA A 117 -0.39 -4.78 -26.95
C ALA A 117 0.95 -4.66 -26.20
N PRO A 118 1.89 -5.61 -26.34
CA PRO A 118 3.19 -5.48 -25.73
C PRO A 118 3.94 -4.21 -26.16
N PHE A 119 4.65 -3.57 -25.24
CA PHE A 119 5.44 -2.35 -25.50
C PHE A 119 6.70 -2.32 -24.65
N GLU A 120 7.57 -1.35 -24.89
CA GLU A 120 8.84 -1.20 -24.18
C GLU A 120 8.89 0.09 -23.37
N ILE A 121 9.42 0.00 -22.15
CA ILE A 121 9.71 1.15 -21.28
C ILE A 121 11.23 1.28 -21.18
N ARG A 122 11.78 2.44 -21.53
CA ARG A 122 13.22 2.73 -21.40
C ARG A 122 13.49 3.44 -20.07
N LEU A 123 13.86 2.70 -19.03
CA LEU A 123 14.23 3.26 -17.73
C LEU A 123 15.65 3.83 -17.79
N THR A 124 15.76 5.16 -17.67
CA THR A 124 17.03 5.88 -17.89
C THR A 124 17.36 6.95 -16.86
N ARG A 125 16.42 7.30 -15.97
CA ARG A 125 16.60 8.40 -15.01
C ARG A 125 16.42 7.91 -13.57
N ALA A 126 17.48 8.04 -12.78
CA ALA A 126 17.40 7.95 -11.33
C ALA A 126 17.08 9.33 -10.75
N GLU A 127 16.06 9.42 -9.91
CA GLU A 127 15.63 10.68 -9.29
C GLU A 127 15.41 10.52 -7.79
N MET A 128 15.71 11.57 -7.03
CA MET A 128 15.28 11.71 -5.64
C MET A 128 14.06 12.62 -5.58
N TRP A 129 12.94 12.08 -5.10
CA TRP A 129 11.68 12.80 -4.96
C TRP A 129 11.46 13.30 -3.52
N PRO A 130 10.54 14.27 -3.32
CA PRO A 130 10.19 14.76 -1.99
C PRO A 130 9.83 13.62 -1.02
N ARG A 131 10.10 13.83 0.27
CA ARG A 131 9.95 12.82 1.33
C ARG A 131 10.90 11.61 1.20
N GLY A 132 11.98 11.77 0.42
CA GLY A 132 13.08 10.80 0.33
C GLY A 132 12.70 9.53 -0.42
N LEU A 133 11.96 9.65 -1.52
CA LEU A 133 11.72 8.53 -2.42
C LEU A 133 12.81 8.50 -3.48
N ALA A 134 13.59 7.42 -3.54
CA ALA A 134 14.49 7.15 -4.67
C ALA A 134 13.73 6.34 -5.72
N VAL A 135 13.74 6.81 -6.97
CA VAL A 135 12.96 6.21 -8.05
C VAL A 135 13.77 6.07 -9.34
N LEU A 136 13.40 5.08 -10.15
CA LEU A 136 13.77 5.00 -11.57
C LEU A 136 12.60 5.40 -12.44
N ARG A 137 12.87 6.18 -13.49
CA ARG A 137 11.85 6.67 -14.40
C ARG A 137 12.24 6.42 -15.85
N PRO A 138 11.23 6.30 -16.74
CA PRO A 138 11.50 6.42 -18.14
C PRO A 138 11.99 7.84 -18.48
N GLY A 139 12.91 7.93 -19.45
CA GLY A 139 13.30 9.24 -20.01
C GLY A 139 12.11 9.95 -20.65
N GLU A 140 11.29 9.19 -21.38
CA GLU A 140 9.99 9.60 -21.91
C GLU A 140 9.01 8.42 -21.78
N PRO A 141 7.79 8.63 -21.26
CA PRO A 141 6.78 7.57 -21.22
C PRO A 141 6.37 7.15 -22.63
N PRO A 142 6.41 5.86 -22.99
CA PRO A 142 5.93 5.41 -24.28
C PRO A 142 4.42 5.64 -24.39
N ALA A 143 3.93 6.03 -25.57
CA ALA A 143 2.51 6.32 -25.79
C ALA A 143 1.60 5.14 -25.37
N ALA A 144 2.03 3.91 -25.59
CA ALA A 144 1.30 2.70 -25.19
C ALA A 144 1.08 2.59 -23.66
N LEU A 145 2.04 3.06 -22.85
CA LEU A 145 1.90 3.09 -21.38
C LEU A 145 0.86 4.12 -20.95
N THR A 146 0.89 5.31 -21.55
CA THR A 146 -0.09 6.37 -21.29
C THR A 146 -1.49 5.92 -21.68
N GLN A 147 -1.65 5.32 -22.86
CA GLN A 147 -2.93 4.80 -23.33
C GLN A 147 -3.45 3.64 -22.46
N LEU A 148 -2.56 2.75 -21.97
CA LEU A 148 -2.95 1.70 -21.02
C LEU A 148 -3.45 2.32 -19.72
N HIS A 149 -2.73 3.31 -19.18
CA HIS A 149 -3.14 4.02 -17.98
C HIS A 149 -4.51 4.70 -18.14
N GLU A 150 -4.78 5.32 -19.30
CA GLU A 150 -6.07 5.94 -19.63
C GLU A 150 -7.22 4.93 -19.76
N ARG A 151 -6.99 3.80 -20.44
CA ARG A 151 -7.99 2.72 -20.55
C ARG A 151 -8.34 2.14 -19.18
N LEU A 152 -7.35 1.92 -18.34
CA LEU A 152 -7.57 1.46 -16.96
C LEU A 152 -8.31 2.52 -16.13
N ALA A 153 -8.02 3.81 -16.33
CA ALA A 153 -8.78 4.87 -15.70
C ALA A 153 -10.27 4.82 -16.12
N GLN A 154 -10.57 4.63 -17.41
CA GLN A 154 -11.96 4.48 -17.87
C GLN A 154 -12.66 3.27 -17.24
N ALA A 155 -11.97 2.12 -17.17
CA ALA A 155 -12.49 0.91 -16.52
C ALA A 155 -12.75 1.12 -15.02
N LEU A 156 -11.86 1.83 -14.32
CA LEU A 156 -12.05 2.19 -12.91
C LEU A 156 -13.28 3.10 -12.72
N ARG A 157 -13.52 4.09 -13.59
CA ARG A 157 -14.75 4.92 -13.53
C ARG A 157 -16.00 4.07 -13.70
N ALA A 158 -15.99 3.12 -14.64
CA ALA A 158 -17.14 2.25 -14.90
C ALA A 158 -17.45 1.28 -13.73
N LEU A 159 -16.48 1.05 -12.84
CA LEU A 159 -16.62 0.24 -11.63
C LEU A 159 -16.94 1.07 -10.37
N ASP A 160 -17.21 2.36 -10.52
CA ASP A 160 -17.38 3.33 -9.44
C ASP A 160 -16.20 3.36 -8.46
N LEU A 161 -14.98 3.18 -8.99
CA LEU A 161 -13.74 3.21 -8.23
C LEU A 161 -13.02 4.56 -8.37
N PRO A 162 -12.31 5.00 -7.32
CA PRO A 162 -11.59 6.27 -7.35
C PRO A 162 -10.44 6.22 -8.37
N ILE A 163 -10.15 7.39 -8.96
CA ILE A 163 -8.99 7.61 -9.80
C ILE A 163 -8.18 8.74 -9.21
N GLU A 164 -6.87 8.55 -9.23
CA GLU A 164 -5.92 9.55 -8.79
C GLU A 164 -6.02 10.81 -9.66
N ALA A 165 -6.29 11.96 -9.04
CA ALA A 165 -6.36 13.25 -9.72
C ALA A 165 -4.97 13.80 -10.12
N ARG A 166 -3.89 13.20 -9.58
CA ARG A 166 -2.52 13.65 -9.83
C ARG A 166 -2.04 13.13 -11.18
N ASP A 167 -1.20 13.92 -11.84
CA ASP A 167 -0.57 13.52 -13.10
C ASP A 167 0.16 12.18 -12.94
N PHE A 168 -0.03 11.31 -13.93
CA PHE A 168 0.65 10.04 -13.99
C PHE A 168 2.14 10.24 -14.26
N ARG A 169 2.96 9.96 -13.23
CA ARG A 169 4.42 10.02 -13.31
C ARG A 169 4.96 8.59 -13.22
N PRO A 170 5.12 7.86 -14.35
CA PRO A 170 5.57 6.47 -14.33
C PRO A 170 6.96 6.37 -13.67
N HIS A 171 7.09 5.41 -12.74
CA HIS A 171 8.31 5.20 -11.99
C HIS A 171 8.33 3.80 -11.33
N VAL A 172 9.54 3.28 -11.10
CA VAL A 172 9.81 2.17 -10.19
C VAL A 172 10.39 2.75 -8.91
N THR A 173 9.79 2.45 -7.76
CA THR A 173 10.35 2.89 -6.48
C THR A 173 11.50 1.96 -6.09
N LEU A 174 12.68 2.52 -5.83
CA LEU A 174 13.87 1.79 -5.39
C LEU A 174 14.01 1.80 -3.87
N ALA A 175 13.77 2.95 -3.23
CA ALA A 175 13.85 3.08 -1.78
C ALA A 175 12.96 4.22 -1.27
N ARG A 176 12.61 4.13 0.01
CA ARG A 176 11.94 5.18 0.79
C ARG A 176 12.88 5.66 1.90
N ARG A 177 12.65 6.85 2.45
CA ARG A 177 13.52 7.46 3.49
C ARG A 177 14.98 7.59 3.04
N ALA A 178 15.19 7.82 1.75
CA ALA A 178 16.50 7.78 1.09
C ALA A 178 17.05 9.17 0.72
N ALA A 179 16.55 10.25 1.33
CA ALA A 179 16.80 11.64 0.89
C ALA A 179 18.29 12.05 0.76
N ALA A 180 19.20 11.35 1.42
CA ALA A 180 20.65 11.60 1.36
C ALA A 180 21.43 10.36 0.88
N SER A 181 20.78 9.51 0.08
CA SER A 181 21.41 8.42 -0.66
C SER A 181 21.86 8.90 -2.03
N THR A 182 22.90 8.27 -2.57
CA THR A 182 23.52 8.68 -3.84
C THR A 182 23.28 7.62 -4.90
N ALA A 183 22.74 8.05 -6.06
CA ALA A 183 22.59 7.22 -7.24
C ALA A 183 23.97 6.93 -7.87
N PRO A 184 24.17 5.78 -8.53
CA PRO A 184 25.40 5.51 -9.25
C PRO A 184 25.63 6.52 -10.38
N ALA A 185 26.90 6.83 -10.66
CA ALA A 185 27.27 7.77 -11.72
C ALA A 185 26.90 7.28 -13.12
N THR A 186 26.94 5.95 -13.33
CA THR A 186 26.53 5.33 -14.58
C THR A 186 24.99 5.23 -14.62
N PRO A 187 24.31 5.90 -15.55
CA PRO A 187 22.86 5.79 -15.66
C PRO A 187 22.49 4.38 -16.12
N LEU A 188 21.40 3.85 -15.55
CA LEU A 188 20.81 2.62 -16.05
C LEU A 188 20.34 2.84 -17.50
N GLN A 189 20.68 1.92 -18.40
CA GLN A 189 20.10 1.87 -19.75
C GLN A 189 19.33 0.57 -19.90
N HIS A 190 18.13 0.54 -19.32
CA HIS A 190 17.32 -0.66 -19.27
C HIS A 190 16.07 -0.51 -20.12
N ILE A 191 15.93 -1.39 -21.11
CA ILE A 191 14.72 -1.56 -21.89
C ILE A 191 13.91 -2.67 -21.26
N TRP A 192 12.72 -2.33 -20.77
CA TRP A 192 11.79 -3.27 -20.18
C TRP A 192 10.62 -3.54 -21.11
N ARG A 193 10.58 -4.77 -21.63
CA ARG A 193 9.47 -5.28 -22.42
C ARG A 193 8.29 -5.70 -21.52
N VAL A 194 7.18 -5.00 -21.69
CA VAL A 194 5.94 -5.21 -20.95
C VAL A 194 4.97 -5.96 -21.85
N SER A 195 4.45 -7.09 -21.36
CA SER A 195 3.43 -7.88 -22.07
C SER A 195 2.19 -8.15 -21.21
N SER A 196 2.09 -7.52 -20.04
CA SER A 196 1.02 -7.75 -19.08
C SER A 196 0.99 -6.72 -17.97
N TYR A 197 -0.14 -6.60 -17.29
CA TYR A 197 -0.27 -5.90 -16.01
C TYR A 197 -0.96 -6.80 -14.97
N LEU A 198 -0.84 -6.42 -13.69
CA LEU A 198 -1.35 -7.17 -12.55
C LEU A 198 -2.29 -6.34 -11.69
N LEU A 199 -3.33 -6.98 -11.16
CA LEU A 199 -4.05 -6.52 -9.98
C LEU A 199 -3.40 -7.12 -8.73
N VAL A 200 -3.07 -6.28 -7.74
CA VAL A 200 -2.29 -6.66 -6.56
C VAL A 200 -2.99 -6.22 -5.29
N ASP A 201 -3.06 -7.10 -4.29
CA ASP A 201 -3.45 -6.77 -2.91
C ASP A 201 -2.19 -6.47 -2.09
N SER A 202 -2.09 -5.24 -1.58
CA SER A 202 -1.09 -4.89 -0.57
C SER A 202 -1.64 -5.18 0.82
N ALA A 203 -1.33 -6.36 1.37
CA ALA A 203 -1.76 -6.73 2.71
C ALA A 203 -1.23 -5.72 3.76
N VAL A 204 -2.07 -5.37 4.75
CA VAL A 204 -1.70 -4.42 5.80
C VAL A 204 -0.85 -5.13 6.87
N GLY A 205 0.36 -4.62 7.16
CA GLY A 205 1.24 -5.13 8.21
C GLY A 205 2.66 -4.58 8.11
N ALA A 206 3.45 -4.67 9.19
CA ALA A 206 4.86 -4.25 9.22
C ALA A 206 5.69 -5.13 8.28
N GLY A 207 5.84 -4.66 7.03
CA GLY A 207 6.45 -5.41 5.93
C GLY A 207 5.46 -6.00 4.93
N GLY A 208 4.18 -5.61 4.95
CA GLY A 208 3.06 -6.18 4.17
C GLY A 208 3.42 -6.78 2.81
N ALA A 209 3.08 -8.07 2.65
CA ALA A 209 3.32 -8.81 1.42
C ALA A 209 2.42 -8.29 0.28
N TYR A 210 2.90 -8.48 -0.96
CA TYR A 210 2.09 -8.26 -2.14
C TYR A 210 1.54 -9.61 -2.61
N HIS A 211 0.22 -9.71 -2.70
CA HIS A 211 -0.46 -10.86 -3.26
C HIS A 211 -0.91 -10.51 -4.68
N LEU A 212 -0.34 -11.19 -5.67
CA LEU A 212 -0.72 -11.04 -7.07
C LEU A 212 -2.07 -11.72 -7.25
N LEU A 213 -3.14 -10.95 -7.48
CA LEU A 213 -4.50 -11.48 -7.56
C LEU A 213 -4.83 -11.96 -8.97
N GLN A 214 -4.51 -11.14 -9.97
CA GLN A 214 -4.86 -11.43 -11.35
C GLN A 214 -3.82 -10.85 -12.30
N ARG A 215 -3.50 -11.62 -13.34
CA ARG A 215 -2.67 -11.19 -14.47
C ARG A 215 -3.52 -11.00 -15.72
N TYR A 216 -3.21 -9.94 -16.45
CA TYR A 216 -3.84 -9.60 -17.72
C TYR A 216 -2.75 -9.50 -18.78
N ASP A 217 -2.85 -10.33 -19.82
CA ASP A 217 -1.94 -10.37 -20.98
C ASP A 217 -2.57 -9.70 -22.20
#